data_AF-A0A1I3I1B6-F1
#
_entry.id   AF-A0A1I3I1B6-F1
#
_cell.length_a   1.000
_cell.length_b   1.000
_cell.length_c   1.000
_cell.angle_alpha   90.00
_cell.angle_beta   90.00
_cell.angle_gamma   90.00
#
_symmetry.space_group_name_H-M   'P 1'
#
loop_
_entity.id
_entity.type
_entity.pdbx_description
1 polymer ?
#
loop_
_entity_poly.entity_id
_entity_poly.type
_entity_poly.pdbx_seq_one_letter_code
_entity_poly.pdbx_strand_id
1 'polypeptide(L)' 'MEIRKTVEADVPQLMKMYAYARDFMAKTGNPNQWGPNNWPTEELIHNDIKEGNHNIKLYKKLTFP' A
#
# COMPACT_ATOMS: atom_id res chain seq x y z
N MET A 1 3.17 1.95 18.63
CA MET A 1 2.89 1.23 17.38
C MET A 1 1.41 0.90 17.42
N GLU A 2 0.63 1.35 16.44
CA GLU A 2 -0.81 1.14 16.41
C GLU A 2 -1.17 0.44 15.09
N ILE A 3 -2.00 -0.60 15.17
CA ILE A 3 -2.62 -1.22 14.02
C ILE A 3 -4.09 -0.81 14.05
N ARG A 4 -4.56 -0.17 12.99
CA ARG A 4 -5.97 0.22 12.85
C ARG A 4 -6.50 -0.14 11.47
N LYS A 5 -7.82 -0.21 11.36
CA LYS A 5 -8.49 -0.29 10.06
C LYS A 5 -8.07 0.90 9.21
N THR A 6 -7.81 0.64 7.94
CA THR A 6 -7.59 1.70 6.95
C THR A 6 -8.88 2.46 6.72
N VAL A 7 -8.74 3.75 6.50
CA VAL A 7 -9.83 4.66 6.13
C VAL A 7 -9.51 5.30 4.79
N GLU A 8 -10.51 5.87 4.12
CA GLU A 8 -10.35 6.51 2.80
C GLU A 8 -9.23 7.56 2.77
N ALA A 9 -9.02 8.28 3.87
CA ALA A 9 -7.94 9.27 3.99
C ALA A 9 -6.52 8.65 3.90
N ASP A 10 -6.37 7.33 4.07
CA ASP A 10 -5.10 6.64 3.96
C ASP A 10 -4.72 6.30 2.51
N VAL A 11 -5.68 6.30 1.56
CA VAL A 11 -5.47 5.85 0.18
C VAL A 11 -4.29 6.53 -0.51
N PRO A 12 -4.13 7.88 -0.45
CA PRO A 12 -2.98 8.54 -1.10
C PRO A 12 -1.63 8.07 -0.55
N GLN A 13 -1.56 7.75 0.76
CA GLN A 13 -0.34 7.28 1.39
C GLN A 13 -0.07 5.80 1.07
N LEU A 14 -1.12 4.96 1.08
CA LEU A 14 -1.02 3.56 0.68
C LEU A 14 -0.53 3.42 -0.77
N MET A 15 -1.05 4.23 -1.68
CA MET A 15 -0.62 4.24 -3.09
C MET A 15 0.87 4.56 -3.24
N LYS A 16 1.40 5.52 -2.47
CA LYS A 16 2.85 5.82 -2.44
C LYS A 16 3.66 4.65 -1.89
N MET A 17 3.18 3.99 -0.83
CA MET A 17 3.85 2.82 -0.24
C MET A 17 3.91 1.65 -1.23
N TYR A 18 2.81 1.35 -1.92
CA TYR A 18 2.79 0.30 -2.94
C TYR A 18 3.70 0.64 -4.12
N ALA A 19 3.76 1.91 -4.56
CA ALA A 19 4.70 2.34 -5.60
C ALA A 19 6.16 2.10 -5.21
N TYR A 20 6.55 2.48 -3.99
CA TYR A 20 7.90 2.22 -3.47
C TYR A 20 8.20 0.72 -3.41
N ALA A 21 7.25 -0.09 -2.94
CA ALA A 21 7.44 -1.53 -2.85
C ALA A 21 7.58 -2.19 -4.24
N ARG A 22 6.80 -1.74 -5.24
CA ARG A 22 6.94 -2.18 -6.64
C ARG A 22 8.33 -1.90 -7.18
N ASP A 23 8.82 -0.68 -7.01
CA ASP A 23 10.17 -0.28 -7.43
C ASP A 23 11.26 -1.13 -6.75
N PHE A 24 11.13 -1.37 -5.44
CA PHE A 24 12.04 -2.22 -4.69
C PHE A 24 12.06 -3.66 -5.21
N MET A 25 10.89 -4.26 -5.45
CA MET A 25 10.81 -5.64 -5.95
C MET A 25 11.30 -5.77 -7.39
N ALA A 26 11.06 -4.75 -8.23
CA ALA A 26 11.62 -4.70 -9.58
C ALA A 26 13.15 -4.72 -9.56
N LYS A 27 13.77 -4.05 -8.59
CA LYS A 27 15.24 -3.98 -8.42
C LYS A 27 15.85 -5.21 -7.77
N THR A 28 15.12 -5.96 -6.94
CA THR A 28 15.66 -7.02 -6.08
C THR A 28 15.36 -8.45 -6.53
N GLY A 29 14.85 -8.62 -7.76
CA GLY A 29 14.69 -9.95 -8.38
C GLY A 29 13.29 -10.54 -8.28
N ASN A 30 12.28 -9.73 -7.93
CA ASN A 30 10.86 -10.12 -7.98
C ASN A 30 10.00 -9.11 -8.78
N PRO A 31 10.37 -8.79 -10.04
CA PRO A 31 9.71 -7.75 -10.82
C PRO A 31 8.26 -8.09 -11.20
N ASN A 32 7.86 -9.35 -11.12
CA ASN A 32 6.56 -9.80 -11.67
C ASN A 32 5.44 -9.87 -10.63
N GLN A 33 5.73 -9.97 -9.32
CA GLN A 33 4.69 -10.24 -8.31
C GLN A 33 3.65 -9.13 -8.22
N TRP A 34 4.08 -7.86 -8.18
CA TRP A 34 3.19 -6.69 -8.28
C TRP A 34 3.52 -5.85 -9.51
N GLY A 35 3.98 -6.51 -10.58
CA GLY A 35 4.78 -5.95 -11.68
C GLY A 35 4.18 -4.77 -12.47
N PRO A 36 4.27 -4.74 -13.81
CA PRO A 36 3.95 -3.53 -14.58
C PRO A 36 2.48 -3.11 -14.52
N ASN A 37 1.59 -3.99 -14.02
CA ASN A 37 0.15 -3.76 -13.98
C ASN A 37 -0.31 -2.87 -12.82
N ASN A 38 0.62 -2.22 -12.11
CA ASN A 38 0.33 -1.33 -10.97
C ASN A 38 -0.52 -1.97 -9.87
N TRP A 39 -0.27 -3.26 -9.59
CA TRP A 39 -0.97 -3.96 -8.50
C TRP A 39 -0.42 -3.53 -7.12
N PRO A 40 -1.26 -3.50 -6.07
CA PRO A 40 -2.72 -3.46 -6.11
C PRO A 40 -3.24 -2.17 -6.73
N THR A 41 -4.40 -2.26 -7.40
CA THR A 41 -5.08 -1.09 -8.00
C THR A 41 -5.72 -0.23 -6.92
N GLU A 42 -5.93 1.05 -7.22
CA GLU A 42 -6.63 1.97 -6.31
C GLU A 42 -8.06 1.51 -6.01
N GLU A 43 -8.78 1.01 -7.03
CA GLU A 43 -10.11 0.42 -6.87
C GLU A 43 -10.14 -0.75 -5.87
N LEU A 44 -9.14 -1.64 -5.93
CA LEU A 44 -9.04 -2.74 -4.97
C LEU A 44 -8.90 -2.23 -3.54
N ILE A 45 -8.07 -1.19 -3.34
CA ILE A 45 -7.85 -0.61 -2.01
C ILE A 45 -9.14 0.02 -1.48
N HIS A 46 -9.89 0.74 -2.31
CA HIS A 46 -11.20 1.27 -1.91
C HIS A 46 -12.18 0.16 -1.52
N ASN A 47 -12.23 -0.92 -2.30
CA ASN A 47 -13.09 -2.07 -1.99
C ASN A 47 -12.67 -2.74 -0.67
N ASP A 48 -11.37 -2.94 -0.45
CA ASP A 48 -10.86 -3.53 0.78
C ASP A 48 -11.12 -2.65 2.02
N ILE A 49 -11.05 -1.32 1.88
CA ILE A 49 -11.41 -0.36 2.94
C ILE A 49 -12.90 -0.47 3.26
N LYS A 50 -13.75 -0.49 2.22
CA LYS A 50 -15.21 -0.58 2.35
C LYS A 50 -15.66 -1.89 3.00
N GLU A 51 -15.03 -3.00 2.65
CA GLU A 51 -15.30 -4.32 3.24
C GLU A 51 -14.67 -4.47 4.64
N GLY A 52 -13.80 -3.55 5.04
CA GLY A 52 -13.07 -3.64 6.30
C GLY A 52 -12.03 -4.77 6.31
N ASN A 53 -11.57 -5.21 5.15
CA ASN A 53 -10.60 -6.30 4.99
C ASN A 53 -9.14 -5.83 5.09
N HIS A 54 -8.92 -4.52 5.22
CA HIS A 54 -7.59 -3.93 5.25
C HIS A 54 -7.25 -3.23 6.57
N ASN A 55 -5.99 -3.34 6.99
CA ASN A 55 -5.45 -2.70 8.20
C ASN A 55 -4.10 -2.07 7.89
N ILE A 56 -3.82 -0.90 8.47
CA ILE A 56 -2.53 -0.22 8.36
C ILE A 56 -1.85 -0.17 9.71
N LYS A 57 -0.53 -0.31 9.68
CA LYS A 57 0.34 -0.16 10.84
C LYS A 57 0.96 1.22 10.84
N LEU A 58 0.49 2.09 11.73
CA LEU A 58 1.02 3.43 11.87
C LEU A 58 2.20 3.45 12.84
N TYR A 59 3.31 4.00 12.36
CA TYR A 59 4.43 4.40 13.18
C TYR A 59 4.27 5.89 13.45
N LYS A 60 4.46 6.33 14.69
CA LYS A 60 4.19 7.71 15.12
C LYS A 60 4.96 8.79 14.34
N LYS A 61 5.89 8.40 13.47
CA LYS A 61 6.50 9.17 12.36
C LYS A 61 7.10 8.17 11.37
N LEU A 62 6.52 8.04 10.19
CA LEU A 62 7.16 7.41 9.02
C LEU A 62 7.17 8.47 7.92
N THR A 63 8.23 9.26 7.88
CA THR A 63 8.59 10.03 6.69
C THR A 63 9.30 9.06 5.76
N PHE A 64 8.65 8.70 4.65
CA PHE A 64 9.34 8.06 3.55
C PHE A 64 10.27 9.11 2.92
N PRO A 65 11.55 8.78 2.65
CA PRO A 65 12.48 9.68 2.00
C PRO A 65 12.02 10.06 0.59
#